data_AF-A0A2E0RQF7-F1
#
_entry.id   AF-A0A2E0RQF7-F1
#
_cell.length_a   1.000
_cell.length_b   1.000
_cell.length_c   1.000
_cell.angle_alpha   90.00
_cell.angle_beta   90.00
_cell.angle_gamma   90.00
#
_symmetry.space_group_name_H-M   'P 1'
#
loop_
_entity.id
_entity.type
_entity.pdbx_description
1 polymer ?
#
loop_
_entity_poly.entity_id
_entity_poly.type
_entity_poly.pdbx_seq_one_letter_code
_entity_poly.pdbx_strand_id
1 'polypeptide(L)'
;MPLVFASLCRGVAGRALTIRAYLLRSPVLRAVVGLVIGFVAAAITFLAVDRYGTHDTEADTVIVHDDLDHDGYCATVRENGRAIRVADDAAGWRCGGFVDGMWSPTELDFEGLCRWQYGETAVPQSNAPDDAFAMACVLPNA
;
A
#
# COMPACT_ATOMS: atom_id res chain seq x y z
N MET A 1 -63.09 -18.39 -27.26
CA MET A 1 -62.78 -16.96 -27.40
C MET A 1 -61.25 -16.78 -27.39
N PRO A 2 -60.57 -16.88 -28.55
CA PRO A 2 -59.21 -16.43 -28.73
C PRO A 2 -59.21 -14.94 -29.16
N LEU A 3 -58.04 -14.29 -29.26
CA LEU A 3 -57.80 -12.91 -29.78
C LEU A 3 -57.59 -11.80 -28.74
N VAL A 4 -56.53 -11.87 -27.90
CA VAL A 4 -55.93 -10.62 -27.34
C VAL A 4 -54.40 -10.67 -27.22
N PHE A 5 -53.76 -11.85 -27.16
CA PHE A 5 -52.32 -11.93 -26.85
C PHE A 5 -51.31 -11.64 -27.98
N ALA A 6 -51.75 -11.32 -29.21
CA ALA A 6 -50.85 -11.16 -30.36
C ALA A 6 -50.27 -9.74 -30.55
N SER A 7 -50.68 -8.73 -29.76
CA SER A 7 -50.33 -7.33 -30.05
C SER A 7 -49.09 -6.81 -29.30
N LEU A 8 -48.74 -7.37 -28.14
CA LEU A 8 -47.66 -6.81 -27.31
C LEU A 8 -46.23 -7.25 -27.68
N CYS A 9 -46.05 -8.34 -28.42
CA CYS A 9 -44.71 -8.78 -28.84
C CYS A 9 -44.15 -8.04 -30.07
N ARG A 10 -44.95 -7.22 -30.78
CA ARG A 10 -44.49 -6.48 -31.97
C ARG A 10 -43.75 -5.16 -31.64
N GLY A 11 -43.92 -4.61 -30.43
CA GLY A 11 -43.34 -3.32 -30.06
C GLY A 11 -41.86 -3.35 -29.66
N VAL A 12 -41.37 -4.48 -29.12
CA VAL A 12 -40.00 -4.59 -28.59
C VAL A 12 -38.99 -4.99 -29.67
N ALA A 13 -39.41 -5.80 -30.64
CA ALA A 13 -38.54 -6.22 -31.75
C ALA A 13 -38.20 -5.07 -32.73
N GLY A 14 -39.14 -4.12 -32.95
CA GLY A 14 -38.92 -2.98 -33.84
C GLY A 14 -37.92 -1.94 -33.30
N ARG A 15 -37.83 -1.80 -31.97
CA ARG A 15 -36.88 -0.89 -31.32
C ARG A 15 -35.46 -1.46 -31.22
N ALA A 16 -35.30 -2.78 -31.08
CA ALA A 16 -33.98 -3.41 -31.06
C ALA A 16 -33.29 -3.41 -32.44
N LEU A 17 -34.05 -3.52 -33.53
CA LEU A 17 -33.53 -3.57 -34.89
C LEU A 17 -33.12 -2.19 -35.45
N THR A 18 -33.78 -1.12 -35.01
CA THR A 18 -33.46 0.25 -35.47
C THR A 18 -32.21 0.82 -34.81
N ILE A 19 -31.94 0.47 -33.54
CA ILE A 19 -30.72 0.90 -32.84
C ILE A 19 -29.46 0.25 -33.46
N ARG A 20 -29.54 -1.03 -33.83
CA ARG A 20 -28.44 -1.73 -34.51
C ARG A 20 -28.09 -1.12 -35.87
N ALA A 21 -29.09 -0.69 -36.64
CA ALA A 21 -28.87 -0.12 -37.97
C ALA A 21 -28.30 1.31 -37.95
N TYR A 22 -28.63 2.13 -36.94
CA TYR A 22 -28.12 3.51 -36.84
C TYR A 22 -26.68 3.59 -36.33
N LEU A 23 -26.27 2.69 -35.42
CA LEU A 23 -24.88 2.59 -34.93
C LEU A 23 -23.88 2.18 -36.04
N LEU A 24 -24.36 1.61 -37.14
CA LEU A 24 -23.53 1.12 -38.24
C LEU A 24 -23.17 2.18 -39.28
N ARG A 25 -23.88 3.32 -39.32
CA ARG A 25 -23.78 4.31 -40.43
C ARG A 25 -22.93 5.55 -40.12
N SER A 26 -22.71 5.87 -38.85
CA SER A 26 -21.99 7.09 -38.44
C SER A 26 -20.69 6.73 -37.71
N PRO A 27 -19.51 6.96 -38.31
CA PRO A 27 -18.21 6.65 -37.67
C PRO A 27 -18.02 7.44 -36.36
N VAL A 28 -18.60 8.63 -36.27
CA VAL A 28 -18.60 9.47 -35.07
C VAL A 28 -19.31 8.79 -33.90
N LEU A 29 -20.44 8.11 -34.15
CA LEU A 29 -21.21 7.45 -33.09
C LEU A 29 -20.41 6.28 -32.48
N ARG A 30 -19.66 5.54 -33.30
CA ARG A 30 -18.77 4.47 -32.84
C ARG A 30 -17.61 5.01 -32.01
N ALA A 31 -17.01 6.11 -32.43
CA ALA A 31 -15.93 6.75 -31.69
C ALA A 31 -16.41 7.22 -30.30
N VAL A 32 -17.58 7.87 -30.24
CA VAL A 32 -18.19 8.33 -28.99
C VAL A 32 -18.51 7.14 -28.07
N VAL A 33 -19.12 6.08 -28.61
CA VAL A 33 -19.44 4.88 -27.81
C VAL A 33 -18.17 4.21 -27.29
N GLY A 34 -17.12 4.08 -28.12
CA GLY A 34 -15.84 3.52 -27.70
C GLY A 34 -15.18 4.34 -26.59
N LEU A 35 -15.22 5.68 -26.70
CA LEU A 35 -14.67 6.60 -25.71
C LEU A 35 -15.43 6.51 -24.37
N VAL A 36 -16.76 6.44 -24.41
CA VAL A 36 -17.59 6.30 -23.21
C VAL A 36 -17.30 4.96 -22.51
N ILE A 37 -17.23 3.87 -23.27
CA ILE A 37 -16.92 2.54 -22.71
C ILE A 37 -15.52 2.53 -22.08
N GLY A 38 -14.52 3.10 -22.76
CA GLY A 38 -13.16 3.21 -22.22
C GLY A 38 -13.10 4.03 -20.93
N PHE A 39 -13.78 5.18 -20.89
CA PHE A 39 -13.83 6.03 -19.71
C PHE A 39 -14.54 5.35 -18.52
N VAL A 40 -15.65 4.67 -18.77
CA VAL A 40 -16.39 3.93 -17.74
C VAL A 40 -15.57 2.76 -17.21
N ALA A 41 -14.87 2.01 -18.07
CA ALA A 41 -13.99 0.93 -17.63
C ALA A 41 -12.85 1.45 -16.74
N ALA A 42 -12.20 2.55 -17.13
CA ALA A 42 -11.17 3.19 -16.32
C ALA A 42 -11.72 3.67 -14.97
N ALA A 43 -12.88 4.35 -14.96
CA ALA A 43 -13.53 4.82 -13.74
C ALA A 43 -13.88 3.67 -12.79
N ILE A 44 -14.38 2.54 -13.32
CA ILE A 44 -14.67 1.35 -12.51
C ILE A 44 -13.39 0.77 -11.90
N THR A 45 -12.27 0.72 -12.64
CA THR A 45 -11.00 0.25 -12.07
C THR A 45 -10.47 1.17 -10.97
N PHE A 46 -10.59 2.49 -11.12
CA PHE A 46 -10.21 3.43 -10.07
C PHE A 46 -11.11 3.28 -8.83
N LEU A 47 -12.43 3.18 -9.01
CA LEU A 47 -13.37 2.96 -7.91
C LEU A 47 -13.18 1.58 -7.25
N ALA A 48 -12.75 0.56 -8.01
CA ALA A 48 -12.43 -0.74 -7.47
C ALA A 48 -11.14 -0.71 -6.65
N VAL A 49 -10.10 0.00 -7.11
CA VAL A 49 -8.88 0.22 -6.31
C VAL A 49 -9.17 1.06 -5.07
N ASP A 50 -10.03 2.07 -5.16
CA ASP A 50 -10.40 2.88 -4.00
C ASP A 50 -11.24 2.09 -2.98
N ARG A 51 -12.11 1.19 -3.44
CA ARG A 51 -12.99 0.37 -2.59
C ARG A 51 -12.35 -0.92 -2.08
N TYR A 52 -11.42 -1.51 -2.84
CA TYR A 52 -10.79 -2.80 -2.53
C TYR A 52 -9.28 -2.72 -2.29
N GLY A 53 -8.61 -1.61 -2.63
CA GLY A 53 -7.19 -1.37 -2.36
C GLY A 53 -6.86 -1.12 -0.89
N THR A 54 -7.87 -1.11 -0.02
CA THR A 54 -7.77 -1.07 1.43
C THR A 54 -8.40 -2.30 2.09
N HIS A 55 -8.59 -3.40 1.36
CA HIS A 55 -8.65 -4.69 2.03
C HIS A 55 -7.25 -5.03 2.50
N ASP A 56 -6.94 -4.47 3.68
CA ASP A 56 -6.11 -5.04 4.71
C ASP A 56 -5.99 -6.54 4.49
N THR A 57 -4.84 -6.93 3.93
CA THR A 57 -4.21 -8.20 4.27
C THR A 57 -4.27 -8.30 5.78
N GLU A 58 -5.27 -9.04 6.26
CA GLU A 58 -5.27 -9.79 7.50
C GLU A 58 -4.42 -9.13 8.58
N ALA A 59 -4.97 -8.08 9.19
CA ALA A 59 -4.45 -7.57 10.44
C ALA A 59 -4.61 -8.66 11.50
N ASP A 60 -3.69 -9.62 11.52
CA ASP A 60 -3.00 -9.90 12.78
C ASP A 60 -2.66 -8.51 13.33
N THR A 61 -3.18 -8.15 14.49
CA THR A 61 -2.98 -6.87 15.17
C THR A 61 -1.49 -6.63 15.44
N VAL A 62 -0.71 -6.31 14.42
CA VAL A 62 0.71 -6.05 14.54
C VAL A 62 0.85 -4.72 15.28
N ILE A 63 1.35 -4.78 16.51
CA ILE A 63 1.61 -3.58 17.29
C ILE A 63 2.88 -2.94 16.70
N VAL A 64 2.70 -1.78 16.08
CA VAL A 64 3.79 -0.99 15.47
C VAL A 64 4.29 0.02 16.50
N HIS A 65 5.60 -0.01 16.77
CA HIS A 65 6.27 0.94 17.64
C HIS A 65 7.29 1.77 16.84
N ASP A 66 7.02 3.06 16.70
CA ASP A 66 7.86 4.02 15.96
C ASP A 66 8.80 4.82 16.87
N ASP A 67 8.61 4.76 18.19
CA ASP A 67 9.42 5.49 19.18
C ASP A 67 10.64 4.64 19.59
N LEU A 68 11.66 4.66 18.73
CA LEU A 68 12.89 3.88 18.88
C LEU A 68 13.95 4.64 19.69
N ASP A 69 14.38 4.08 20.82
CA ASP A 69 15.46 4.64 21.65
C ASP A 69 16.84 4.23 21.12
N HIS A 70 17.23 4.85 20.01
CA HIS A 70 18.51 4.59 19.35
C HIS A 70 19.71 4.95 20.23
N ASP A 71 19.63 6.07 20.96
CA ASP A 71 20.72 6.54 21.84
C ASP A 71 20.92 5.59 23.02
N GLY A 72 19.81 5.19 23.67
CA GLY A 72 19.83 4.22 24.75
C GLY A 72 20.45 2.89 24.32
N TYR A 73 20.02 2.36 23.16
CA TYR A 73 20.61 1.13 22.62
C TYR A 73 22.10 1.28 22.32
N CYS A 74 22.53 2.34 21.61
CA CYS A 74 23.94 2.54 21.30
C CYS A 74 24.81 2.66 22.55
N ALA A 75 24.30 3.24 23.64
CA ALA A 75 24.98 3.31 24.93
C ALA A 75 25.17 1.94 25.60
N THR A 76 24.35 0.94 25.29
CA THR A 76 24.54 -0.45 25.75
C THR A 76 25.61 -1.20 24.96
N VAL A 77 25.78 -0.87 23.68
CA VAL A 77 26.68 -1.58 22.76
C VAL A 77 28.09 -0.97 22.76
N ARG A 78 28.23 0.34 23.04
CA ARG A 78 29.52 1.04 23.01
C ARG A 78 29.70 1.99 24.18
N GLU A 79 30.96 2.14 24.61
CA GLU A 79 31.33 3.14 25.61
C GLU A 79 31.08 4.55 25.06
N ASN A 80 30.29 5.34 25.81
CA ASN A 80 29.77 6.64 25.37
C ASN A 80 29.04 6.56 24.01
N GLY A 81 28.37 5.44 23.77
CA GLY A 81 27.61 5.18 22.55
C GLY A 81 26.46 6.16 22.37
N ARG A 82 26.27 6.61 21.13
CA ARG A 82 25.26 7.59 20.72
C ARG A 82 24.87 7.35 19.27
N ALA A 83 23.60 7.52 18.96
CA ALA A 83 23.08 7.36 17.63
C ALA A 83 23.42 8.57 16.76
N ILE A 84 23.79 8.30 15.52
CA ILE A 84 24.21 9.31 14.56
C ILE A 84 23.52 9.00 13.24
N ARG A 85 22.85 10.01 12.70
CA ARG A 85 22.27 9.96 11.37
C ARG A 85 23.29 10.45 10.35
N VAL A 86 23.75 9.53 9.50
CA VAL A 86 24.75 9.76 8.44
C VAL A 86 24.08 9.94 7.09
N ALA A 87 22.95 9.27 6.88
CA ALA A 87 22.13 9.40 5.69
C ALA A 87 20.66 9.46 6.06
N ASP A 88 19.89 9.84 5.05
CA ASP A 88 18.47 10.09 5.13
C ASP A 88 17.65 8.82 4.79
N ASP A 89 18.17 7.67 5.20
CA ASP A 89 17.59 6.35 4.98
C ASP A 89 17.78 5.46 6.21
N ALA A 90 17.14 4.29 6.20
CA ALA A 90 17.15 3.34 7.32
C ALA A 90 18.57 2.85 7.59
N ALA A 91 19.37 2.67 6.53
CA ALA A 91 20.80 2.35 6.60
C ALA A 91 21.67 3.52 7.08
N GLY A 92 21.09 4.72 7.21
CA GLY A 92 21.77 5.95 7.58
C GLY A 92 22.03 6.07 9.07
N TRP A 93 21.41 5.24 9.90
CA TRP A 93 21.63 5.22 11.34
C TRP A 93 22.87 4.42 11.72
N ARG A 94 23.73 5.05 12.52
CA ARG A 94 24.96 4.45 13.03
C ARG A 94 25.11 4.68 14.52
N CYS A 95 25.60 3.67 15.23
CA CYS A 95 26.08 3.84 16.60
C CYS A 95 27.52 4.37 16.58
N GLY A 96 27.70 5.62 16.98
CA GLY A 96 29.02 6.21 17.24
C GLY A 96 29.44 5.98 18.69
N GLY A 97 30.69 5.60 18.92
CA GLY A 97 31.23 5.39 20.26
C GLY A 97 32.72 5.07 20.23
N PHE A 98 33.33 4.89 21.39
CA PHE A 98 34.73 4.49 21.48
C PHE A 98 34.88 2.97 21.49
N VAL A 99 35.85 2.47 20.72
CA VAL A 99 36.33 1.08 20.74
C VAL A 99 37.84 1.14 20.82
N ASP A 100 38.43 0.52 21.83
CA ASP A 100 39.88 0.53 22.09
C ASP A 100 40.49 1.95 22.10
N GLY A 101 39.75 2.92 22.67
CA GLY A 101 40.18 4.32 22.75
C GLY A 101 40.08 5.11 21.44
N MET A 102 39.60 4.49 20.35
CA MET A 102 39.35 5.15 19.08
C MET A 102 37.85 5.34 18.84
N TRP A 103 37.45 6.54 18.43
CA TRP A 103 36.08 6.79 18.05
C TRP A 103 35.77 6.15 16.69
N SER A 104 34.74 5.32 16.61
CA SER A 104 34.36 4.58 15.41
C SER A 104 32.83 4.48 15.29
N PRO A 105 32.25 4.80 14.12
CA PRO A 105 30.84 4.54 13.85
C PRO A 105 30.64 3.13 13.31
N THR A 106 29.60 2.44 13.78
CA THR A 106 29.16 1.15 13.24
C THR A 106 27.68 1.23 12.84
N GLU A 107 27.26 0.37 11.94
CA GLU A 107 25.86 0.29 11.53
C GLU A 107 24.97 -0.03 12.73
N LEU A 108 23.81 0.63 12.81
CA LEU A 108 22.87 0.38 13.88
C LEU A 108 22.13 -0.94 13.61
N ASP A 109 22.25 -1.87 14.55
CA ASP A 109 21.52 -3.13 14.50
C ASP A 109 20.06 -2.92 14.93
N PHE A 110 19.17 -2.73 13.96
CA PHE A 110 17.73 -2.54 14.20
C PHE A 110 17.06 -3.79 14.78
N GLU A 111 17.55 -4.99 14.45
CA GLU A 111 17.02 -6.23 15.00
C GLU A 111 17.34 -6.32 16.49
N GLY A 112 18.59 -6.05 16.86
CA GLY A 112 19.02 -5.94 18.25
C GLY A 112 18.30 -4.81 19.02
N LEU A 113 18.12 -3.65 18.41
CA LEU A 113 17.36 -2.52 18.98
C LEU A 113 15.92 -2.92 19.30
N CYS A 114 15.21 -3.53 18.35
CA CYS A 114 13.82 -3.96 18.55
C CYS A 114 13.72 -4.99 19.68
N ARG A 115 14.63 -5.97 19.70
CA ARG A 115 14.64 -6.98 20.77
C ARG A 115 14.96 -6.40 22.13
N TRP A 116 15.90 -5.47 22.19
CA TRP A 116 16.29 -4.81 23.43
C TRP A 116 15.16 -3.97 24.02
N GLN A 117 14.43 -3.22 23.19
CA GLN A 117 13.39 -2.30 23.67
C GLN A 117 12.03 -2.99 23.88
N TYR A 118 11.65 -3.92 23.00
CA TYR A 118 10.30 -4.51 22.95
C TYR A 118 10.27 -6.04 23.18
N GLY A 119 11.42 -6.69 23.33
CA GLY A 119 11.54 -8.12 23.62
C GLY A 119 11.86 -9.00 22.40
N GLU A 120 12.24 -10.26 22.65
CA GLU A 120 12.81 -11.20 21.66
C GLU A 120 11.98 -11.42 20.39
N THR A 121 10.66 -11.25 20.45
CA THR A 121 9.75 -11.46 19.32
C THR A 121 9.59 -10.22 18.43
N ALA A 122 10.09 -9.07 18.85
CA ALA A 122 10.01 -7.85 18.07
C ALA A 122 10.94 -7.93 16.86
N VAL A 123 10.41 -7.64 15.67
CA VAL A 123 11.18 -7.61 14.43
C VAL A 123 11.12 -6.23 13.80
N PRO A 124 12.19 -5.79 13.13
CA PRO A 124 12.19 -4.50 12.43
C PRO A 124 11.39 -4.60 11.14
N GLN A 125 10.54 -3.61 10.88
CA GLN A 125 9.77 -3.47 9.64
C GLN A 125 9.78 -2.02 9.16
N SER A 126 9.81 -1.82 7.84
CA SER A 126 9.57 -0.50 7.27
C SER A 126 8.10 -0.11 7.48
N ASN A 127 7.84 1.01 8.16
CA ASN A 127 6.48 1.52 8.39
C ASN A 127 6.03 2.50 7.29
N ALA A 128 6.86 2.77 6.28
CA ALA A 128 6.48 3.54 5.10
C ALA A 128 6.99 2.90 3.79
N PRO A 129 6.15 2.79 2.76
CA PRO A 129 6.55 2.19 1.48
C PRO A 129 7.55 3.06 0.69
N ASP A 130 7.52 4.37 0.90
CA ASP A 130 8.33 5.34 0.15
C ASP A 130 9.31 6.12 1.04
N ASP A 131 9.22 5.96 2.37
CA ASP A 131 9.97 6.79 3.31
C ASP A 131 11.09 5.95 3.92
N ALA A 132 12.30 6.15 3.40
CA ALA A 132 13.47 5.39 3.80
C ALA A 132 13.81 5.56 5.29
N PHE A 133 13.24 6.55 5.97
CA PHE A 133 13.52 6.90 7.37
C PHE A 133 12.74 6.09 8.40
N ALA A 134 11.82 5.26 7.94
CA ALA A 134 10.65 4.93 8.70
C ALA A 134 10.75 3.45 9.07
N MET A 135 11.60 3.18 10.07
CA MET A 135 11.76 1.85 10.66
C MET A 135 10.98 1.79 11.97
N ALA A 136 10.19 0.74 12.12
CA ALA A 136 9.41 0.47 13.31
C ALA A 136 9.70 -0.95 13.81
N CYS A 137 9.44 -1.18 15.09
CA CYS A 137 9.42 -2.52 15.63
C CYS A 137 7.99 -3.05 15.60
N VAL A 138 7.84 -4.28 15.12
CA VAL A 138 6.56 -4.96 15.06
C VAL A 138 6.58 -6.22 15.91
N LEU A 139 5.51 -6.43 16.68
CA LEU A 139 5.32 -7.66 17.46
C LEU A 139 4.28 -8.55 16.77
N PRO A 140 4.61 -9.82 16.47
CA PRO A 140 3.60 -10.80 16.09
C PRO A 140 2.69 -11.08 17.30
N ASN A 141 1.37 -11.12 17.10
CA ASN A 141 0.47 -11.49 18.20
C ASN A 141 0.77 -12.91 18.66
N ALA A 142 0.81 -13.08 19.98
CA ALA A 142 0.88 -14.38 20.63
C ALA A 142 -0.46 -15.10 20.59
#